data_AF-A0A7C1GAI8-F1
#
_entry.id   AF-A0A7C1GAI8-F1
#
_cell.length_a   1.000
_cell.length_b   1.000
_cell.length_c   1.000
_cell.angle_alpha   90.00
_cell.angle_beta   90.00
_cell.angle_gamma   90.00
#
_symmetry.space_group_name_H-M   'P 1'
#
loop_
_entity.id
_entity.type
_entity.pdbx_description
1 polymer ?
#
loop_
_entity_poly.entity_id
_entity_poly.type
_entity_poly.pdbx_seq_one_letter_code
_entity_poly.pdbx_strand_id
1 'polypeptide(L)'
;MRLYGGSEYKAYILNCSSLRFNNWWRLNRLVSNVKLYSPNGNVGVEVSIRERLEPYPSGNRLYYSVSFRGKEIIVDSPLGLDFRDMPPLARDLNIVDQEKRIINEIWENPFGKSRK
;
A
#
# COMPACT_ATOMS: atom_id res chain seq x y z
N MET A 1 -39.83 17.22 1.05
CA MET A 1 -39.26 15.95 0.54
C MET A 1 -37.94 16.30 -0.14
N ARG A 2 -36.81 15.87 0.44
CA ARG A 2 -35.46 16.34 0.10
C ARG A 2 -34.93 15.63 -1.15
N LEU A 3 -34.38 16.39 -2.08
CA LEU A 3 -33.47 15.92 -3.13
C LEU A 3 -32.07 16.40 -2.73
N TYR A 4 -31.13 15.48 -2.46
CA TYR A 4 -29.73 15.85 -2.28
C TYR A 4 -29.03 15.77 -3.64
N GLY A 5 -28.63 16.95 -4.12
CA GLY A 5 -27.87 17.15 -5.33
C GLY A 5 -26.42 16.67 -5.19
N GLY A 6 -25.88 16.20 -6.31
CA GLY A 6 -24.47 15.87 -6.45
C GLY A 6 -23.61 17.13 -6.38
N SER A 7 -22.57 17.08 -5.53
CA SER A 7 -21.53 18.11 -5.50
C SER A 7 -20.47 17.78 -6.54
N GLU A 8 -20.56 18.45 -7.69
CA GLU A 8 -19.45 18.60 -8.63
C GLU A 8 -18.35 19.44 -7.95
N TYR A 9 -17.18 18.84 -7.70
CA TYR A 9 -16.01 19.60 -7.27
C TYR A 9 -15.32 20.21 -8.50
N LYS A 10 -15.55 21.50 -8.73
CA LYS A 10 -14.78 22.29 -9.71
C LYS A 10 -13.43 22.68 -9.10
N ALA A 11 -12.34 22.14 -9.64
CA ALA A 11 -10.99 22.58 -9.33
C ALA A 11 -10.68 23.84 -10.17
N TYR A 12 -10.47 24.97 -9.50
CA TYR A 12 -9.97 26.19 -10.13
C TYR A 12 -8.44 26.21 -10.02
N ILE A 13 -7.74 26.17 -11.16
CA ILE A 13 -6.30 26.40 -11.23
C ILE A 13 -6.10 27.91 -11.42
N LEU A 14 -5.72 28.61 -10.36
CA LEU A 14 -5.18 29.97 -10.50
C LEU A 14 -3.69 29.87 -10.80
N ASN A 15 -3.31 30.38 -11.96
CA ASN A 15 -1.93 30.47 -12.42
C ASN A 15 -1.28 31.69 -11.75
N CYS A 16 -0.42 31.48 -10.76
CA CYS A 16 0.33 32.54 -10.09
C CYS A 16 1.82 32.39 -10.40
N SER A 17 2.28 33.16 -11.38
CA SER A 17 3.68 33.25 -11.79
C SER A 17 4.42 34.24 -10.91
N SER A 18 4.98 33.75 -9.80
CA SER A 18 6.26 34.17 -9.19
C SER A 18 6.25 33.79 -7.72
N LEU A 19 7.28 33.04 -7.33
CA LEU A 19 7.90 32.89 -6.00
C LEU A 19 8.44 31.47 -5.90
N ARG A 20 9.77 31.34 -5.73
CA ARG A 20 10.43 30.08 -5.41
C ARG A 20 10.02 29.67 -3.99
N PHE A 21 8.94 28.91 -3.88
CA PHE A 21 8.59 28.18 -2.67
C PHE A 21 8.88 26.70 -2.91
N ASN A 22 9.66 26.11 -2.01
CA ASN A 22 9.90 24.67 -1.99
C ASN A 22 8.56 23.95 -1.94
N ASN A 23 8.24 23.21 -3.00
CA ASN A 23 6.97 22.53 -3.20
C ASN A 23 6.78 21.40 -2.16
N TRP A 24 6.18 21.73 -1.02
CA TRP A 24 5.80 20.81 0.08
C TRP A 24 4.29 20.53 0.14
N TRP A 25 3.57 20.73 -0.96
CA TRP A 25 2.12 20.42 -1.07
C TRP A 25 1.84 19.40 -2.17
N ARG A 26 2.72 18.38 -2.34
CA ARG A 26 2.27 17.17 -3.03
C ARG A 26 1.03 16.68 -2.30
N LEU A 27 -0.11 16.77 -2.98
CA LEU A 27 -1.38 16.20 -2.54
C LEU A 27 -1.10 14.77 -2.11
N ASN A 28 -1.16 14.51 -0.80
CA ASN A 28 -1.09 13.16 -0.26
C ASN A 28 -2.32 12.44 -0.77
N ARG A 29 -2.18 11.78 -1.93
CA ARG A 29 -3.14 10.79 -2.37
C ARG A 29 -3.13 9.73 -1.26
N LEU A 30 -4.22 9.61 -0.52
CA LEU A 30 -4.42 8.48 0.38
C LEU A 30 -4.49 7.23 -0.49
N VAL A 31 -3.33 6.60 -0.68
CA VAL A 31 -3.22 5.35 -1.42
C VAL A 31 -3.68 4.27 -0.46
N SER A 32 -4.90 3.79 -0.62
CA SER A 32 -5.42 2.68 0.18
C SER A 32 -4.86 1.33 -0.26
N ASN A 33 -4.20 1.25 -1.43
CA ASN A 33 -3.59 0.02 -1.92
C ASN A 33 -2.33 0.22 -2.78
N VAL A 34 -1.36 -0.68 -2.62
CA VAL A 34 -0.09 -0.71 -3.34
C VAL A 34 0.05 -2.07 -4.02
N LYS A 35 0.38 -2.06 -5.32
CA LYS A 35 0.67 -3.27 -6.10
C LYS A 35 2.11 -3.31 -6.56
N LEU A 36 2.71 -4.50 -6.49
CA LEU A 36 4.06 -4.81 -6.95
C LEU A 36 4.06 -6.13 -7.71
N TYR A 37 4.97 -6.27 -8.67
CA TYR A 37 5.13 -7.48 -9.46
C TYR A 37 6.59 -7.91 -9.46
N SER A 38 6.83 -9.22 -9.57
CA SER A 38 8.17 -9.75 -9.85
C SER A 38 8.69 -9.23 -11.20
N PRO A 39 10.01 -9.25 -11.44
CA PRO A 39 10.59 -8.75 -12.69
C PRO A 39 10.00 -9.38 -13.97
N ASN A 40 9.58 -10.66 -13.88
CA ASN A 40 8.95 -11.38 -14.98
C ASN A 40 7.41 -11.30 -14.99
N GLY A 41 6.81 -10.48 -14.11
CA GLY A 41 5.37 -10.27 -14.00
C GLY A 41 4.56 -11.45 -13.45
N ASN A 42 5.19 -12.59 -13.17
CA ASN A 42 4.48 -13.81 -12.78
C ASN A 42 4.00 -13.80 -11.33
N VAL A 43 4.66 -13.08 -10.43
CA VAL A 43 4.22 -12.94 -9.04
C VAL A 43 3.69 -11.52 -8.86
N GLY A 44 2.46 -11.38 -8.38
CA GLY A 44 1.89 -10.09 -8.00
C GLY A 44 1.62 -10.06 -6.51
N VAL A 45 2.00 -8.97 -5.83
CA VAL A 45 1.70 -8.70 -4.43
C VAL A 45 0.85 -7.45 -4.35
N GLU A 46 -0.29 -7.53 -3.67
CA GLU A 46 -1.12 -6.39 -3.33
C GLU A 46 -1.10 -6.19 -1.82
N VAL A 47 -0.91 -4.95 -1.38
CA VAL A 47 -1.02 -4.52 0.00
C VAL A 47 -2.12 -3.47 0.06
N SER A 48 -3.04 -3.54 1.02
CA SER A 48 -4.12 -2.57 1.12
C SER A 48 -4.67 -2.44 2.53
N ILE A 49 -5.24 -1.29 2.83
CA ILE A 49 -5.97 -1.04 4.07
C ILE A 49 -7.47 -1.13 3.76
N ARG A 50 -8.17 -2.07 4.39
CA ARG A 50 -9.62 -2.27 4.23
C ARG A 50 -10.23 -2.93 5.46
N GLU A 51 -11.54 -2.82 5.58
CA GLU A 51 -12.33 -3.63 6.50
C GLU A 51 -12.82 -4.91 5.80
N ARG A 52 -12.80 -6.03 6.52
CA ARG A 52 -13.29 -7.33 6.06
C ARG A 52 -14.21 -7.91 7.15
N LEU A 53 -15.32 -8.49 6.72
CA LEU A 53 -16.27 -9.17 7.60
C LEU A 53 -15.76 -10.57 7.98
N GLU A 54 -16.45 -11.26 8.87
CA GLU A 54 -16.10 -12.63 9.29
C GLU A 54 -15.76 -13.55 8.09
N PRO A 55 -14.69 -14.37 8.17
CA PRO A 55 -13.93 -14.76 9.36
C PRO A 55 -12.78 -13.80 9.75
N TYR A 56 -12.70 -12.62 9.12
CA TYR A 56 -11.61 -11.68 9.38
C TYR A 56 -11.79 -10.90 10.69
N PRO A 57 -10.69 -10.53 11.37
CA PRO A 57 -10.77 -9.65 12.52
C PRO A 57 -11.36 -8.29 12.13
N SER A 58 -12.25 -7.77 12.97
CA SER A 58 -12.96 -6.51 12.71
C SER A 58 -12.03 -5.29 12.67
N GLY A 59 -12.55 -4.23 12.04
CA GLY A 59 -11.89 -2.95 11.88
C GLY A 59 -11.05 -2.84 10.61
N ASN A 60 -10.57 -1.61 10.35
CA ASN A 60 -9.74 -1.31 9.20
C ASN A 60 -8.30 -1.80 9.42
N ARG A 61 -7.82 -2.72 8.59
CA ARG A 61 -6.54 -3.42 8.78
C ARG A 61 -5.73 -3.47 7.50
N LEU A 62 -4.41 -3.61 7.68
CA LEU A 62 -3.50 -3.86 6.57
C LEU A 62 -3.59 -5.33 6.15
N TYR A 63 -3.90 -5.58 4.89
CA TYR A 63 -3.95 -6.90 4.29
C TYR A 63 -2.93 -7.00 3.15
N TYR A 64 -2.36 -8.19 2.97
CA TYR A 64 -1.66 -8.55 1.74
C TYR A 64 -2.31 -9.74 1.04
N SER A 65 -2.16 -9.79 -0.28
CA SER A 65 -2.47 -10.97 -1.08
C SER A 65 -1.37 -11.20 -2.12
N VAL A 66 -1.23 -12.46 -2.55
CA VAL A 66 -0.21 -12.86 -3.53
C VAL A 66 -0.87 -13.66 -4.64
N SER A 67 -0.50 -13.34 -5.87
CA SER A 67 -0.90 -14.05 -7.08
C SER A 67 0.29 -14.63 -7.81
N PHE A 68 0.11 -15.78 -8.43
CA PHE A 68 1.04 -16.38 -9.38
C PHE A 68 0.34 -16.60 -10.72
N ARG A 69 0.89 -15.99 -11.79
CA ARG A 69 0.33 -15.98 -13.14
C ARG A 69 -1.15 -15.56 -13.16
N GLY A 70 -1.47 -14.52 -12.39
CA GLY A 70 -2.84 -13.99 -12.25
C GLY A 70 -3.78 -14.81 -11.38
N LYS A 71 -3.36 -16.00 -10.89
CA LYS A 71 -4.13 -16.80 -9.94
C LYS A 71 -3.73 -16.47 -8.51
N GLU A 72 -4.68 -16.12 -7.66
CA GLU A 72 -4.43 -15.92 -6.24
C GLU A 72 -3.93 -17.22 -5.58
N ILE A 73 -2.80 -17.12 -4.86
CA ILE A 73 -2.17 -18.22 -4.11
C ILE A 73 -2.12 -17.95 -2.61
N ILE A 74 -2.10 -16.67 -2.22
CA ILE A 74 -2.32 -16.22 -0.84
C ILE A 74 -3.47 -15.23 -0.90
N VAL A 75 -4.60 -15.64 -0.33
CA VAL A 75 -5.76 -14.77 -0.13
C VAL A 75 -5.41 -13.67 0.86
N ASP A 76 -6.29 -12.67 0.95
CA ASP A 76 -6.26 -11.64 1.98
C ASP A 76 -5.81 -12.17 3.34
N SER A 77 -4.63 -11.71 3.75
CA SER A 77 -3.98 -12.11 4.99
C SER A 77 -3.66 -10.86 5.80
N PRO A 78 -4.17 -10.73 7.05
CA PRO A 78 -3.94 -9.54 7.86
C PRO A 78 -2.49 -9.46 8.30
N LEU A 79 -1.92 -8.25 8.28
CA LEU A 79 -0.60 -7.94 8.83
C LEU A 79 -0.78 -7.10 10.08
N GLY A 80 -0.10 -7.52 11.14
CA GLY A 80 -0.04 -6.77 12.38
C GLY A 80 1.01 -7.35 13.33
N LEU A 81 1.33 -6.58 14.36
CA LEU A 81 2.26 -6.98 15.40
C LEU A 81 1.66 -6.66 16.77
N ASP A 82 1.62 -7.65 17.64
CA ASP A 82 1.28 -7.48 19.04
C ASP A 82 2.56 -7.20 19.85
N PHE A 83 2.47 -6.22 20.73
CA PHE A 83 3.55 -5.86 21.64
C PHE A 83 3.18 -6.27 23.06
N ARG A 84 4.19 -6.65 23.86
CA ARG A 84 3.97 -6.88 25.29
C ARG A 84 3.71 -5.53 25.98
N ASP A 85 2.65 -5.45 26.75
CA ASP A 85 2.26 -4.28 27.55
C ASP A 85 2.07 -2.98 26.75
N MET A 86 1.81 -3.06 25.45
CA MET A 86 1.59 -1.91 24.56
C MET A 86 0.46 -2.18 23.56
N PRO A 87 -0.20 -1.13 23.03
CA PRO A 87 -1.19 -1.28 21.98
C PRO A 87 -0.59 -1.94 20.73
N PRO A 88 -1.34 -2.82 20.04
CA PRO A 88 -0.83 -3.53 18.86
C PRO A 88 -0.74 -2.61 17.63
N LEU A 89 0.27 -2.85 16.78
CA LEU A 89 0.31 -2.28 15.44
C LEU A 89 -0.52 -3.16 14.51
N ALA A 90 -1.84 -2.98 14.53
CA ALA A 90 -2.75 -3.87 13.79
C ALA A 90 -3.96 -3.19 13.15
N ARG A 91 -4.41 -2.05 13.69
CA ARG A 91 -5.63 -1.33 13.27
C ARG A 91 -5.33 0.14 13.02
N ASP A 92 -6.23 0.79 12.30
CA ASP A 92 -6.23 2.25 12.10
C ASP A 92 -4.94 2.77 11.47
N LEU A 93 -4.29 1.91 10.68
CA LEU A 93 -3.09 2.24 9.92
C LEU A 93 -3.46 3.07 8.69
N ASN A 94 -2.56 3.97 8.30
CA ASN A 94 -2.64 4.72 7.06
C ASN A 94 -1.34 4.55 6.28
N ILE A 95 -1.42 4.37 4.97
CA ILE A 95 -0.25 4.45 4.09
C ILE A 95 0.04 5.92 3.88
N VAL A 96 1.11 6.39 4.51
CA VAL A 96 1.53 7.80 4.46
C VAL A 96 2.42 8.11 3.25
N ASP A 97 3.22 7.14 2.83
CA ASP A 97 4.13 7.26 1.68
C ASP A 97 4.47 5.87 1.11
N GLN A 98 5.02 5.85 -0.10
CA GLN A 98 5.51 4.63 -0.75
C GLN A 98 6.75 4.92 -1.59
N GLU A 99 7.76 4.05 -1.47
CA GLU A 99 8.94 4.08 -2.33
C GLU A 99 9.10 2.73 -3.03
N LYS A 100 9.44 2.76 -4.33
CA LYS A 100 9.68 1.56 -5.13
C LYS A 100 11.10 1.58 -5.67
N ARG A 101 11.80 0.45 -5.52
CA ARG A 101 13.15 0.24 -6.06
C ARG A 101 13.22 -1.14 -6.71
N ILE A 102 14.06 -1.25 -7.73
CA ILE A 102 14.43 -2.53 -8.35
C ILE A 102 15.86 -2.82 -7.93
N ILE A 103 16.10 -4.00 -7.38
CA ILE A 103 17.42 -4.44 -6.93
C ILE A 103 17.82 -5.66 -7.77
N ASN A 104 18.99 -5.59 -8.41
CA ASN A 104 19.57 -6.67 -9.20
C ASN A 104 21.08 -6.74 -8.91
N GLU A 105 21.42 -7.49 -7.88
CA GLU A 105 22.78 -7.56 -7.33
C GLU A 105 23.23 -9.03 -7.21
N ILE A 106 24.54 -9.23 -7.17
CA ILE A 106 25.17 -10.52 -6.92
C ILE A 106 25.86 -10.43 -5.56
N TRP A 107 25.69 -11.45 -4.73
CA TRP A 107 26.32 -11.57 -3.42
C TRP A 107 27.02 -12.92 -3.28
N GLU A 108 28.09 -12.97 -2.48
CA GLU A 108 28.83 -14.19 -2.20
C GLU A 108 28.28 -14.86 -0.94
N ASN A 109 27.87 -16.12 -1.08
CA ASN A 109 27.35 -16.89 0.05
C ASN A 109 28.48 -17.71 0.71
N PRO A 110 28.81 -17.50 2.00
CA PRO A 110 29.85 -18.26 2.67
C PRO A 110 29.52 -19.76 2.72
N PHE A 111 28.25 -20.13 2.84
CA PHE A 111 27.77 -21.51 2.84
C PHE A 111 26.37 -21.62 2.24
N GLY A 112 26.09 -22.66 1.44
CA GLY A 112 24.75 -22.90 0.89
C GLY A 112 24.74 -23.73 -0.39
N LYS A 113 23.54 -24.03 -0.89
CA LYS A 113 23.31 -24.87 -2.09
C LYS A 113 23.80 -24.24 -3.40
N SER A 114 24.15 -22.96 -3.38
CA SER A 114 24.72 -22.24 -4.51
C SER A 114 25.81 -21.32 -4.00
N ARG A 115 27.04 -21.53 -4.49
CA ARG A 115 28.04 -20.47 -4.67
C ARG A 115 28.00 -20.08 -6.14
N LYS A 116 28.14 -18.79 -6.43
CA LYS A 116 28.50 -18.35 -7.77
C LYS A 116 30.01 -18.37 -7.87
#